data_AF-A0A8T5XKT1-F1
#
_entry.id   AF-A0A8T5XKT1-F1
#
_cell.length_a   1.000
_cell.length_b   1.000
_cell.length_c   1.000
_cell.angle_alpha   90.00
_cell.angle_beta   90.00
_cell.angle_gamma   90.00
#
_symmetry.space_group_name_H-M   'P 1'
#
loop_
_entity.id
_entity.type
_entity.pdbx_description
1 polymer ?
#
loop_
_entity_poly.entity_id
_entity_poly.type
_entity_poly.pdbx_seq_one_letter_code
_entity_poly.pdbx_strand_id
1 'polypeptide(L)'
;MSSSDLIIDYNINLKYNNKNKNVSKLNSKVLGWENSPVNIEAINTGVVVNLPSILVDFNVKFNFSSSFELSYEVSYIEKVINKIKIKKCTFMQGANVIFIEGILNKQIYYNTFRPINVIGALGDEHIKNIQVPFEFAISIKTKKEFFLPSKVKKASILEENKENIIITTTKFYYNLPYCEIDSCEILSSKDNILINKVPCVRMPLGVKEMINIENIVTVKMKIKLLKNVDVYIPTNK
;
A
#
# COMPACT_ATOMS: atom_id res chain seq x y z
N MET A 1 -17.41 34.37 -15.43
CA MET A 1 -17.52 32.98 -14.95
C MET A 1 -16.23 32.65 -14.23
N SER A 2 -16.34 32.22 -12.98
CA SER A 2 -15.29 32.13 -11.96
C SER A 2 -14.13 31.21 -12.38
N SER A 3 -12.92 31.75 -12.44
CA SER A 3 -11.66 30.97 -12.52
C SER A 3 -11.43 30.30 -11.18
N SER A 4 -11.49 28.99 -11.13
CA SER A 4 -11.12 28.21 -9.95
C SER A 4 -9.60 28.07 -9.91
N ASP A 5 -8.95 28.81 -9.02
CA ASP A 5 -7.52 28.70 -8.75
C ASP A 5 -7.21 27.32 -8.16
N LEU A 6 -6.36 26.56 -8.85
CA LEU A 6 -5.78 25.32 -8.34
C LEU A 6 -4.70 25.68 -7.32
N ILE A 7 -5.04 25.63 -6.03
CA ILE A 7 -4.08 25.72 -4.93
C ILE A 7 -3.46 24.32 -4.73
N ILE A 8 -2.18 24.18 -5.06
CA ILE A 8 -1.39 22.97 -4.78
C ILE A 8 -0.55 23.24 -3.51
N ASP A 9 -1.05 22.80 -2.36
CA ASP A 9 -0.32 22.86 -1.09
C ASP A 9 0.72 21.73 -1.00
N TYR A 10 2.00 22.08 -1.13
CA TYR A 10 3.09 21.17 -0.77
C TYR A 10 3.36 21.24 0.75
N ASN A 11 2.78 20.32 1.52
CA ASN A 11 3.17 20.10 2.90
C ASN A 11 4.45 19.27 2.98
N ILE A 12 5.61 19.93 3.05
CA ILE A 12 6.89 19.28 3.34
C ILE A 12 7.01 19.08 4.86
N ASN A 13 6.66 17.89 5.35
CA ASN A 13 6.91 17.49 6.73
C ASN A 13 8.37 17.01 6.87
N LEU A 14 9.27 17.88 7.31
CA LEU A 14 10.61 17.50 7.76
C LEU A 14 10.51 16.96 9.20
N LYS A 15 10.71 15.65 9.38
CA LYS A 15 10.85 15.04 10.71
C LYS A 15 12.23 15.39 11.28
N TYR A 16 12.24 16.17 12.35
CA TYR A 16 13.45 16.43 13.14
C TYR A 16 13.47 15.54 14.39
N ASN A 17 14.47 14.68 14.48
CA ASN A 17 14.81 13.94 15.70
C ASN A 17 15.71 14.85 16.53
N ASN A 18 15.35 15.16 17.78
CA ASN A 18 16.17 16.04 18.61
C ASN A 18 16.46 15.45 20.00
N LYS A 19 17.72 15.06 20.22
CA LYS A 19 18.37 15.10 21.53
C LYS A 19 19.51 16.11 21.42
N ASN A 20 19.27 17.30 21.96
CA ASN A 20 20.20 18.29 22.54
C ASN A 20 19.87 19.73 22.15
N LYS A 21 19.66 20.53 23.20
CA LYS A 21 19.44 21.98 23.22
C LYS A 21 20.54 22.72 22.48
N ASN A 22 20.14 23.43 21.41
CA ASN A 22 20.39 24.86 21.16
C ASN A 22 19.67 25.20 19.85
N VAL A 23 18.44 25.70 19.96
CA VAL A 23 17.60 26.03 18.80
C VAL A 23 18.08 27.36 18.23
N SER A 24 18.99 27.32 17.27
CA SER A 24 19.15 28.42 16.33
C SER A 24 17.88 28.46 15.45
N LYS A 25 17.04 29.49 15.62
CA LYS A 25 15.92 29.77 14.73
C LYS A 25 16.43 29.83 13.28
N LEU A 26 16.06 28.85 12.47
CA LEU A 26 16.33 28.86 11.04
C LEU A 26 15.14 29.54 10.36
N ASN A 27 15.30 30.82 10.02
CA ASN A 27 14.31 31.55 9.24
C ASN A 27 14.54 31.23 7.75
N SER A 28 13.79 30.29 7.17
CA SER A 28 13.74 30.13 5.72
C SER A 28 12.68 31.08 5.15
N LYS A 29 13.13 32.07 4.37
CA LYS A 29 12.26 32.94 3.58
C LYS A 29 12.24 32.38 2.16
N VAL A 30 11.11 31.78 1.76
CA VAL A 30 10.90 31.42 0.36
C VAL A 30 10.80 32.73 -0.43
N LEU A 31 11.75 32.96 -1.32
CA LEU A 31 11.69 34.05 -2.29
C LEU A 31 10.65 33.64 -3.35
N GLY A 32 9.56 34.39 -3.44
CA GLY A 32 8.46 34.09 -4.36
C GLY A 32 8.93 34.07 -5.81
N TRP A 33 8.52 33.06 -6.56
CA TRP A 33 8.61 33.04 -8.01
C TRP A 33 7.28 33.48 -8.59
N GLU A 34 7.31 34.49 -9.47
CA GLU A 34 6.16 34.92 -10.23
C GLU A 34 5.80 33.82 -11.23
N ASN A 35 4.59 33.28 -11.12
CA ASN A 35 4.07 32.33 -12.09
C ASN A 35 3.58 33.11 -13.32
N SER A 36 4.32 33.05 -14.42
CA SER A 36 3.83 33.57 -15.70
C SER A 36 2.90 32.54 -16.34
N PRO A 37 1.59 32.81 -16.49
CA PRO A 37 0.69 31.87 -17.12
C PRO A 37 1.12 31.61 -18.57
N VAL A 38 1.28 30.34 -18.93
CA VAL A 38 1.56 29.91 -20.31
C VAL A 38 0.23 29.78 -21.03
N ASN A 39 0.12 30.41 -22.20
CA ASN A 39 -1.08 30.30 -23.03
C ASN A 39 -1.13 28.88 -23.64
N ILE A 40 -2.24 28.16 -23.43
CA ILE A 40 -2.41 26.80 -23.91
C ILE A 40 -3.08 26.86 -25.29
N GLU A 41 -2.37 26.46 -26.34
CA GLU A 41 -2.95 26.31 -27.68
C GLU A 41 -3.66 24.96 -27.80
N ALA A 42 -4.93 24.98 -28.21
CA ALA A 42 -5.70 23.76 -28.43
C ALA A 42 -5.24 23.03 -29.70
N ILE A 43 -5.15 21.70 -29.64
CA ILE A 43 -4.86 20.88 -30.82
C ILE A 43 -6.13 20.81 -31.67
N ASN A 44 -6.08 21.42 -32.86
CA ASN A 44 -7.22 21.51 -33.78
C ASN A 44 -7.25 20.38 -34.83
N THR A 45 -6.38 19.38 -34.70
CA THR A 45 -6.32 18.20 -35.58
C THR A 45 -6.78 16.95 -34.84
N GLY A 46 -7.18 15.91 -35.58
CA GLY A 46 -7.60 14.65 -34.95
C GLY A 46 -6.39 14.00 -34.29
N VAL A 47 -6.51 13.60 -33.01
CA VAL A 47 -5.39 13.05 -32.24
C VAL A 47 -5.73 11.64 -31.75
N VAL A 48 -4.74 10.76 -31.76
CA VAL A 48 -4.80 9.49 -31.05
C VAL A 48 -4.11 9.67 -29.69
N VAL A 49 -4.86 9.47 -28.62
CA VAL A 49 -4.37 9.57 -27.25
C VAL A 49 -4.39 8.21 -26.57
N ASN A 50 -3.38 7.95 -25.74
CA ASN A 50 -3.30 6.74 -24.96
C ASN A 50 -3.96 6.99 -23.59
N LEU A 51 -5.17 6.46 -23.39
CA LEU A 51 -5.95 6.70 -22.17
C LEU A 51 -6.16 5.43 -21.36
N PRO A 52 -6.08 5.51 -20.02
CA PRO A 52 -6.36 4.38 -19.16
C PRO A 52 -7.87 4.07 -19.16
N SER A 53 -8.23 2.87 -19.59
CA SER A 53 -9.61 2.35 -19.52
C SER A 53 -9.75 1.41 -18.34
N ILE A 54 -10.80 1.63 -17.52
CA ILE A 54 -11.16 0.71 -16.44
C ILE A 54 -11.72 -0.58 -17.05
N LEU A 55 -11.04 -1.70 -16.80
CA LEU A 55 -11.49 -3.03 -17.18
C LEU A 55 -12.47 -3.58 -16.15
N VAL A 56 -12.11 -3.46 -14.86
CA VAL A 56 -12.90 -3.94 -13.72
C VAL A 56 -12.64 -3.01 -12.53
N ASP A 57 -13.69 -2.72 -11.77
CA ASP A 57 -13.61 -2.11 -10.44
C ASP A 57 -14.18 -3.13 -9.44
N PHE A 58 -13.43 -3.44 -8.39
CA PHE A 58 -13.83 -4.44 -7.41
C PHE A 58 -13.36 -4.10 -5.99
N ASN A 59 -14.17 -4.53 -5.02
CA ASN A 59 -13.87 -4.41 -3.60
C ASN A 59 -13.32 -5.74 -3.08
N VAL A 60 -12.25 -5.66 -2.31
CA VAL A 60 -11.64 -6.80 -1.64
C VAL A 60 -11.71 -6.59 -0.15
N LYS A 61 -12.17 -7.62 0.57
CA LYS A 61 -12.04 -7.70 2.02
C LYS A 61 -11.25 -8.96 2.36
N PHE A 62 -10.15 -8.80 3.08
CA PHE A 62 -9.36 -9.92 3.57
C PHE A 62 -8.94 -9.68 5.02
N ASN A 63 -8.76 -10.79 5.74
CA ASN A 63 -8.30 -10.80 7.11
C ASN A 63 -6.99 -11.55 7.18
N PHE A 64 -6.07 -11.10 8.02
CA PHE A 64 -4.91 -11.90 8.37
C PHE A 64 -4.52 -11.63 9.83
N SER A 65 -4.02 -12.67 10.48
CA SER A 65 -3.48 -12.61 11.82
C SER A 65 -1.96 -12.49 11.75
N SER A 66 -1.41 -11.76 12.71
CA SER A 66 0.03 -11.68 12.93
C SER A 66 0.30 -11.75 14.41
N SER A 67 1.24 -12.59 14.83
CA SER A 67 1.85 -12.55 16.15
C SER A 67 3.28 -12.01 16.03
N PHE A 68 3.70 -11.23 17.01
CA PHE A 68 5.07 -10.75 17.06
C PHE A 68 5.49 -10.46 18.49
N GLU A 69 6.79 -10.62 18.74
CA GLU A 69 7.40 -10.36 20.03
C GLU A 69 8.06 -8.98 20.06
N LEU A 70 7.91 -8.30 21.19
CA LEU A 70 8.62 -7.06 21.45
C LEU A 70 9.93 -7.38 22.17
N SER A 71 10.98 -6.62 21.85
CA SER A 71 12.35 -6.92 22.30
C SER A 71 12.58 -6.63 23.78
N TYR A 72 11.64 -5.97 24.45
CA TYR A 72 11.74 -5.54 25.84
C TYR A 72 10.41 -5.77 26.56
N GLU A 73 10.48 -5.87 27.88
CA GLU A 73 9.31 -5.85 28.76
C GLU A 73 8.54 -4.54 28.56
N VAL A 74 7.37 -4.65 27.92
CA VAL A 74 6.53 -3.49 27.61
C VAL A 74 5.60 -3.20 28.76
N SER A 75 5.59 -1.94 29.20
CA SER A 75 4.66 -1.42 30.20
C SER A 75 3.29 -1.17 29.59
N TYR A 76 3.24 -0.39 28.51
CA TYR A 76 2.02 -0.13 27.75
C TYR A 76 2.33 0.26 26.31
N ILE A 77 1.35 0.03 25.43
CA ILE A 77 1.37 0.45 24.03
C ILE A 77 0.63 1.78 23.96
N GLU A 78 1.30 2.82 23.49
CA GLU A 78 0.70 4.14 23.33
C GLU A 78 -0.09 4.22 22.04
N LYS A 79 0.51 3.76 20.94
CA LYS A 79 -0.07 3.91 19.60
C LYS A 79 0.45 2.84 18.64
N VAL A 80 -0.45 2.39 17.77
CA VAL A 80 -0.11 1.54 16.62
C VAL A 80 -0.54 2.24 15.34
N ILE A 81 0.38 2.39 14.39
CA ILE A 81 0.13 2.96 13.06
C ILE A 81 0.29 1.86 12.02
N ASN A 82 -0.75 1.62 11.24
CA ASN A 82 -0.79 0.61 10.19
C ASN A 82 -0.78 1.28 8.81
N LYS A 83 0.07 0.79 7.90
CA LYS A 83 0.16 1.26 6.51
C LYS A 83 0.30 0.07 5.57
N ILE A 84 -0.50 0.03 4.52
CA ILE A 84 -0.40 -1.01 3.49
C ILE A 84 0.37 -0.49 2.29
N LYS A 85 1.22 -1.35 1.74
CA LYS A 85 1.91 -1.13 0.47
C LYS A 85 1.69 -2.36 -0.41
N ILE A 86 1.03 -2.17 -1.56
CA ILE A 86 0.98 -3.20 -2.59
C ILE A 86 2.32 -3.19 -3.32
N LYS A 87 2.95 -4.38 -3.42
CA LYS A 87 4.20 -4.59 -4.13
C LYS A 87 3.95 -5.00 -5.57
N LYS A 88 2.98 -5.87 -5.79
CA LYS A 88 2.67 -6.45 -7.09
C LYS A 88 1.19 -6.69 -7.24
N CYS A 89 0.65 -6.33 -8.39
CA CYS A 89 -0.70 -6.68 -8.81
C CYS A 89 -0.63 -7.19 -10.25
N THR A 90 -0.92 -8.46 -10.47
CA THR A 90 -0.75 -9.11 -11.77
C THR A 90 -2.05 -9.77 -12.19
N PHE A 91 -2.55 -9.42 -13.38
CA PHE A 91 -3.73 -10.05 -13.96
C PHE A 91 -3.33 -11.20 -14.91
N MET A 92 -3.78 -12.40 -14.58
CA MET A 92 -3.66 -13.58 -15.43
C MET A 92 -4.90 -13.72 -16.32
N GLN A 93 -4.81 -13.20 -17.54
CA GLN A 93 -5.92 -13.12 -18.50
C GLN A 93 -6.59 -14.48 -18.75
N GLY A 94 -5.82 -15.56 -18.98
CA GLY A 94 -6.37 -16.88 -19.28
C GLY A 94 -7.17 -17.51 -18.13
N ALA A 95 -6.86 -17.14 -16.88
CA ALA A 95 -7.55 -17.63 -15.70
C ALA A 95 -8.60 -16.64 -15.16
N ASN A 96 -8.63 -15.41 -15.67
CA ASN A 96 -9.36 -14.28 -15.08
C ASN A 96 -9.06 -14.09 -13.58
N VAL A 97 -7.80 -14.31 -13.17
CA VAL A 97 -7.37 -14.19 -11.76
C VAL A 97 -6.42 -13.00 -11.62
N ILE A 98 -6.61 -12.20 -10.57
CA ILE A 98 -5.67 -11.16 -10.14
C ILE A 98 -4.91 -11.66 -8.93
N PHE A 99 -3.59 -11.61 -9.00
CA PHE A 99 -2.66 -11.88 -7.89
C PHE A 99 -2.22 -10.56 -7.29
N ILE A 100 -2.37 -10.44 -5.98
CA ILE A 100 -1.98 -9.26 -5.23
C ILE A 100 -0.99 -9.69 -4.15
N GLU A 101 0.17 -9.05 -4.15
CA GLU A 101 1.20 -9.20 -3.12
C GLU A 101 1.45 -7.84 -2.49
N GLY A 102 1.60 -7.80 -1.18
CA GLY A 102 1.80 -6.57 -0.45
C GLY A 102 2.47 -6.78 0.90
N ILE A 103 2.65 -5.66 1.61
CA ILE A 103 3.16 -5.62 2.97
C ILE A 103 2.27 -4.69 3.78
N LEU A 104 1.88 -5.15 4.97
CA LEU A 104 1.42 -4.31 6.05
C LEU A 104 2.61 -3.87 6.91
N ASN A 105 2.92 -2.58 6.85
CA ASN A 105 3.88 -1.94 7.75
C ASN A 105 3.14 -1.52 9.02
N LYS A 106 3.50 -2.12 10.14
CA LYS A 106 3.06 -1.71 11.47
C LYS A 106 4.18 -0.92 12.14
N GLN A 107 3.83 0.20 12.74
CA GLN A 107 4.72 0.99 13.58
C GLN A 107 4.10 1.12 14.97
N ILE A 108 4.78 0.57 15.96
CA ILE A 108 4.30 0.44 17.33
C ILE A 108 5.13 1.34 18.21
N TYR A 109 4.44 2.25 18.90
CA TYR A 109 4.99 3.15 19.90
C TYR A 109 4.63 2.56 21.26
N TYR A 110 5.65 2.21 22.04
CA TYR A 110 5.48 1.53 23.31
C TYR A 110 6.50 2.03 24.33
N ASN A 111 6.12 1.92 25.59
CA ASN A 111 6.98 2.28 26.70
C ASN A 111 7.47 1.02 27.41
N THR A 112 8.76 0.99 27.72
CA THR A 112 9.33 -0.07 28.55
C THR A 112 9.22 0.28 30.01
N PHE A 113 9.39 -0.74 30.87
CA PHE A 113 9.51 -0.54 32.29
C PHE A 113 10.92 -0.95 32.73
N ARG A 114 11.66 -0.02 33.36
CA ARG A 114 12.91 -0.34 34.02
C ARG A 114 12.83 0.05 35.51
N PRO A 115 12.87 -0.91 36.44
CA PRO A 115 12.93 -0.59 37.86
C PRO A 115 14.27 0.07 38.17
N ILE A 116 14.27 1.30 38.70
CA ILE A 116 15.49 1.93 39.23
C ILE A 116 15.66 1.54 40.70
N ASN A 117 14.55 1.51 41.45
CA ASN A 117 14.47 1.17 42.86
C ASN A 117 13.03 0.72 43.21
N VAL A 118 12.78 0.38 44.48
CA VAL A 118 11.47 -0.13 44.95
C VAL A 118 10.33 0.91 44.81
N ILE A 119 10.68 2.19 44.64
CA ILE A 119 9.74 3.33 44.68
C ILE A 119 9.57 3.99 43.31
N GLY A 120 10.55 3.86 42.41
CA GLY A 120 10.62 4.59 41.15
C GLY A 120 10.90 3.70 39.96
N ALA A 121 10.19 3.99 38.88
CA ALA A 121 10.35 3.37 37.57
C ALA A 121 10.78 4.42 36.55
N LEU A 122 11.70 4.04 35.67
CA LEU A 122 11.97 4.79 34.45
C LEU A 122 11.35 4.03 33.30
N GLY A 123 10.59 4.74 32.46
CA GLY A 123 10.16 4.22 31.17
C GLY A 123 10.96 4.87 30.06
N ASP A 124 11.40 4.07 29.10
CA ASP A 124 11.95 4.56 27.85
C ASP A 124 10.91 4.37 26.74
N GLU A 125 10.76 5.40 25.89
CA GLU A 125 9.92 5.35 24.71
C GLU A 125 10.64 4.62 23.58
N HIS A 126 9.97 3.64 22.98
CA HIS A 126 10.50 2.85 21.89
C HIS A 126 9.54 2.79 20.70
N ILE A 127 10.15 2.65 19.51
CA ILE A 127 9.44 2.48 18.26
C ILE A 127 9.87 1.15 17.65
N LYS A 128 8.92 0.24 17.41
CA LYS A 128 9.15 -0.99 16.64
C LYS A 128 8.46 -0.88 15.28
N ASN A 129 9.22 -1.13 14.22
CA ASN A 129 8.68 -1.30 12.88
C ASN A 129 8.59 -2.79 12.56
N ILE A 130 7.42 -3.22 12.07
CA ILE A 130 7.14 -4.61 11.72
C ILE A 130 6.57 -4.61 10.31
N GLN A 131 7.03 -5.57 9.51
CA GLN A 131 6.54 -5.79 8.16
C GLN A 131 5.88 -7.16 8.10
N VAL A 132 4.59 -7.19 7.80
CA VAL A 132 3.82 -8.42 7.64
C VAL A 132 3.49 -8.56 6.15
N PRO A 133 4.16 -9.47 5.41
CA PRO A 133 3.82 -9.73 4.02
C PRO A 133 2.44 -10.39 3.91
N PHE A 134 1.75 -10.12 2.82
CA PHE A 134 0.52 -10.81 2.47
C PHE A 134 0.45 -11.05 0.97
N GLU A 135 -0.24 -12.12 0.60
CA GLU A 135 -0.55 -12.46 -0.78
C GLU A 135 -1.94 -13.08 -0.86
N PHE A 136 -2.66 -12.77 -1.93
CA PHE A 136 -3.93 -13.41 -2.22
C PHE A 136 -4.26 -13.35 -3.72
N ALA A 137 -5.15 -14.25 -4.15
CA ALA A 137 -5.62 -14.36 -5.52
C ALA A 137 -7.15 -14.19 -5.56
N ILE A 138 -7.65 -13.48 -6.58
CA ILE A 138 -9.08 -13.22 -6.75
C ILE A 138 -9.49 -13.50 -8.19
N SER A 139 -10.49 -14.35 -8.33
CA SER A 139 -11.17 -14.55 -9.62
C SER A 139 -12.13 -13.41 -9.88
N ILE A 140 -12.00 -12.75 -11.03
CA ILE A 140 -12.86 -11.66 -11.46
C ILE A 140 -13.71 -12.06 -12.66
N LYS A 141 -14.94 -11.54 -12.71
CA LYS A 141 -15.80 -11.66 -13.90
C LYS A 141 -15.63 -10.39 -14.73
N THR A 142 -14.96 -10.49 -15.86
CA THR A 142 -14.86 -9.40 -16.83
C THR A 142 -16.12 -9.38 -17.69
N LYS A 143 -16.71 -8.20 -17.92
CA LYS A 143 -17.95 -8.05 -18.70
C LYS A 143 -17.75 -8.19 -20.21
N LYS A 144 -16.51 -8.27 -20.67
CA LYS A 144 -16.15 -8.20 -22.08
C LYS A 144 -15.00 -9.14 -22.38
N GLU A 145 -15.14 -9.89 -23.46
CA GLU A 145 -14.09 -10.65 -24.15
C GLU A 145 -13.06 -9.68 -24.76
N PHE A 146 -12.38 -8.88 -23.94
CA PHE A 146 -11.50 -7.80 -24.41
C PHE A 146 -10.14 -8.29 -24.97
N PHE A 147 -9.89 -9.59 -25.01
CA PHE A 147 -8.53 -10.13 -25.17
C PHE A 147 -8.39 -11.27 -26.17
N LEU A 148 -9.30 -11.42 -27.13
CA LEU A 148 -8.94 -12.12 -28.35
C LEU A 148 -8.34 -11.11 -29.33
N PRO A 149 -7.03 -11.16 -29.64
CA PRO A 149 -6.54 -10.42 -30.79
C PRO A 149 -7.34 -10.89 -32.00
N SER A 150 -7.96 -9.95 -32.71
CA SER A 150 -8.93 -10.18 -33.78
C SER A 150 -8.37 -10.95 -34.99
N LYS A 151 -7.13 -11.43 -34.93
CA LYS A 151 -6.50 -12.35 -35.89
C LYS A 151 -5.50 -13.25 -35.17
N VAL A 152 -5.97 -14.20 -34.37
CA VAL A 152 -5.15 -15.39 -34.05
C VAL A 152 -5.05 -16.20 -35.34
N LYS A 153 -3.92 -16.11 -36.05
CA LYS A 153 -3.52 -17.20 -36.95
C LYS A 153 -3.41 -18.44 -36.06
N LYS A 154 -4.26 -19.44 -36.32
CA LYS A 154 -4.30 -20.73 -35.63
C LYS A 154 -2.87 -21.16 -35.29
N ALA A 155 -2.56 -21.28 -34.00
CA ALA A 155 -1.38 -22.00 -33.57
C ALA A 155 -1.58 -23.46 -33.99
N SER A 156 -0.75 -23.94 -34.92
CA SER A 156 -0.69 -25.36 -35.28
C SER A 156 -0.03 -26.10 -34.12
N ILE A 157 -0.76 -27.08 -33.57
CA ILE A 157 -0.22 -28.05 -32.61
C ILE A 157 0.85 -28.84 -33.36
N LEU A 158 2.12 -28.73 -32.94
CA LEU A 158 3.16 -29.64 -33.37
C LEU A 158 3.62 -30.45 -32.15
N GLU A 159 3.12 -31.69 -32.14
CA GLU A 159 3.64 -32.89 -31.47
C GLU A 159 3.49 -33.02 -29.94
N GLU A 160 2.69 -34.03 -29.57
CA GLU A 160 2.62 -34.65 -28.25
C GLU A 160 3.88 -35.48 -27.99
N ASN A 161 4.75 -35.00 -27.11
CA ASN A 161 5.67 -35.86 -26.36
C ASN A 161 5.43 -35.62 -24.86
N LYS A 162 5.18 -36.72 -24.14
CA LYS A 162 4.45 -36.80 -22.86
C LYS A 162 5.00 -36.04 -21.65
N GLU A 163 6.03 -35.21 -21.75
CA GLU A 163 6.58 -34.53 -20.56
C GLU A 163 6.91 -33.04 -20.74
N ASN A 164 6.75 -32.44 -21.91
CA ASN A 164 6.97 -30.99 -22.06
C ASN A 164 5.98 -30.36 -23.05
N ILE A 165 4.99 -29.64 -22.54
CA ILE A 165 4.16 -28.76 -23.37
C ILE A 165 4.97 -27.48 -23.61
N ILE A 166 5.67 -27.39 -24.75
CA ILE A 166 6.32 -26.16 -25.19
C ILE A 166 5.27 -25.26 -25.84
N ILE A 167 4.71 -24.33 -25.05
CA ILE A 167 3.78 -23.32 -25.57
C ILE A 167 4.59 -22.12 -26.08
N THR A 168 4.79 -22.04 -27.39
CA THR A 168 5.41 -20.87 -28.04
C THR A 168 4.37 -19.76 -28.16
N THR A 169 4.31 -18.86 -27.18
CA THR A 169 3.45 -17.67 -27.23
C THR A 169 4.18 -16.50 -27.90
N THR A 170 3.69 -16.02 -29.05
CA THR A 170 4.10 -14.74 -29.62
C THR A 170 3.48 -13.61 -28.81
N LYS A 171 4.25 -13.04 -27.88
CA LYS A 171 3.78 -11.99 -26.97
C LYS A 171 3.77 -10.64 -27.67
N PHE A 172 2.58 -10.12 -27.94
CA PHE A 172 2.40 -8.70 -28.29
C PHE A 172 2.32 -7.87 -27.01
N TYR A 173 3.41 -7.20 -26.66
CA TYR A 173 3.58 -6.40 -25.44
C TYR A 173 3.15 -4.92 -25.62
N TYR A 174 1.91 -4.64 -25.98
CA TYR A 174 1.44 -3.26 -26.00
C TYR A 174 0.41 -3.07 -24.88
N ASN A 175 0.93 -2.73 -23.70
CA ASN A 175 0.24 -2.36 -22.46
C ASN A 175 -0.46 -3.50 -21.70
N LEU A 176 0.30 -4.11 -20.78
CA LEU A 176 -0.24 -5.04 -19.78
C LEU A 176 -1.21 -4.31 -18.84
N PRO A 177 -2.34 -4.94 -18.45
CA PRO A 177 -3.20 -4.40 -17.43
C PRO A 177 -2.45 -4.18 -16.10
N TYR A 178 -2.75 -3.08 -15.43
CA TYR A 178 -2.19 -2.72 -14.13
C TYR A 178 -3.30 -2.38 -13.14
N CYS A 179 -2.99 -2.41 -11.85
CA CYS A 179 -3.96 -2.12 -10.80
C CYS A 179 -3.68 -0.76 -10.18
N GLU A 180 -4.75 -0.03 -9.88
CA GLU A 180 -4.73 1.19 -9.10
C GLU A 180 -5.62 1.01 -7.86
N ILE A 181 -5.13 1.49 -6.71
CA ILE A 181 -5.88 1.45 -5.46
C ILE A 181 -6.66 2.75 -5.35
N ASP A 182 -7.99 2.63 -5.37
CA ASP A 182 -8.91 3.77 -5.24
C ASP A 182 -9.06 4.17 -3.77
N SER A 183 -9.19 3.19 -2.88
CA SER A 183 -9.28 3.41 -1.44
C SER A 183 -8.84 2.19 -0.64
N CYS A 184 -8.44 2.43 0.61
CA CYS A 184 -8.03 1.40 1.55
C CYS A 184 -8.47 1.78 2.98
N GLU A 185 -9.20 0.89 3.63
CA GLU A 185 -9.60 0.98 5.03
C GLU A 185 -8.97 -0.19 5.80
N ILE A 186 -8.34 0.12 6.92
CA ILE A 186 -7.71 -0.88 7.79
C ILE A 186 -8.43 -0.85 9.13
N LEU A 187 -9.00 -1.99 9.50
CA LEU A 187 -9.61 -2.21 10.79
C LEU A 187 -8.76 -3.22 11.55
N SER A 188 -8.28 -2.85 12.73
CA SER A 188 -7.54 -3.76 13.59
C SER A 188 -8.39 -4.12 14.79
N SER A 189 -8.35 -5.39 15.20
CA SER A 189 -8.84 -5.76 16.53
C SER A 189 -8.09 -4.92 17.57
N LYS A 190 -8.74 -4.60 18.70
CA LYS A 190 -7.98 -4.15 19.89
C LYS A 190 -6.90 -5.21 20.13
N ASP A 191 -5.64 -4.79 20.20
CA ASP A 191 -4.52 -5.71 20.36
C ASP A 191 -4.77 -6.57 21.60
N ASN A 192 -4.94 -7.88 21.40
CA ASN A 192 -5.08 -8.81 22.50
C ASN A 192 -3.68 -9.03 23.05
N ILE A 193 -3.37 -8.34 24.13
CA ILE A 193 -2.09 -8.43 24.81
C ILE A 193 -2.08 -9.75 25.58
N LEU A 194 -1.26 -10.70 25.13
CA LEU A 194 -0.96 -11.91 25.88
C LEU A 194 0.12 -11.58 26.92
N ILE A 195 -0.29 -11.54 28.18
CA ILE A 195 0.60 -11.36 29.32
C ILE A 195 1.14 -12.74 29.69
N ASN A 196 2.35 -13.06 29.26
CA ASN A 196 3.06 -14.23 29.78
C ASN A 196 3.57 -13.85 31.17
N LYS A 197 2.82 -14.25 32.21
CA LYS A 197 3.23 -14.11 33.61
C LYS A 197 4.41 -15.01 33.90
N VAL A 198 5.63 -14.48 33.84
CA VAL A 198 6.70 -14.95 34.72
C VAL A 198 7.13 -13.74 35.55
N PRO A 199 6.51 -13.51 36.73
CA PRO A 199 6.82 -12.33 37.51
C PRO A 199 8.31 -12.35 37.89
N CYS A 200 9.07 -11.39 37.38
CA CYS A 200 10.37 -11.08 37.94
C CYS A 200 10.15 -10.64 39.41
N VAL A 201 10.89 -11.23 40.35
CA VAL A 201 10.66 -11.21 41.81
C VAL A 201 10.68 -9.79 42.45
N ARG A 202 10.83 -8.72 41.66
CA ARG A 202 10.85 -7.32 42.10
C ARG A 202 10.07 -6.35 41.20
N MET A 203 8.98 -6.77 40.56
CA MET A 203 8.10 -5.80 39.89
C MET A 203 7.26 -5.03 40.92
N PRO A 204 7.16 -3.69 40.83
CA PRO A 204 6.20 -2.96 41.60
C PRO A 204 4.77 -3.36 41.21
N LEU A 205 3.87 -3.29 42.20
CA LEU A 205 2.46 -3.65 42.03
C LEU A 205 1.84 -2.89 40.85
N GLY A 206 1.21 -3.63 39.93
CA GLY A 206 0.47 -3.08 38.79
C GLY A 206 1.20 -3.10 37.44
N VAL A 207 2.49 -3.46 37.39
CA VAL A 207 3.22 -3.58 36.13
C VAL A 207 2.97 -4.97 35.51
N LYS A 208 2.67 -4.99 34.21
CA LYS A 208 2.44 -6.21 33.42
C LYS A 208 3.55 -6.32 32.37
N GLU A 209 4.22 -7.46 32.29
CA GLU A 209 5.13 -7.75 31.19
C GLU A 209 4.33 -8.23 29.97
N MET A 210 4.44 -7.52 28.85
CA MET A 210 3.88 -7.95 27.57
C MET A 210 5.02 -8.49 26.70
N ILE A 211 4.93 -9.76 26.31
CA ILE A 211 5.97 -10.43 25.51
C ILE A 211 5.49 -10.64 24.08
N ASN A 212 4.21 -11.04 23.91
CA ASN A 212 3.65 -11.38 22.61
C ASN A 212 2.35 -10.60 22.35
N ILE A 213 2.24 -10.03 21.16
CA ILE A 213 1.05 -9.31 20.71
C ILE A 213 0.46 -10.06 19.54
N GLU A 214 -0.78 -10.54 19.73
CA GLU A 214 -1.59 -11.11 18.67
C GLU A 214 -2.57 -10.07 18.17
N ASN A 215 -2.60 -9.89 16.85
CA ASN A 215 -3.47 -8.92 16.22
C ASN A 215 -4.10 -9.53 14.95
N ILE A 216 -5.41 -9.36 14.84
CA ILE A 216 -6.17 -9.65 13.63
C ILE A 216 -6.47 -8.33 12.92
N VAL A 217 -6.02 -8.23 11.67
CA VAL A 217 -6.28 -7.07 10.82
C VAL A 217 -7.28 -7.46 9.74
N THR A 218 -8.32 -6.66 9.59
CA THR A 218 -9.23 -6.67 8.44
C THR A 218 -8.88 -5.50 7.54
N VAL A 219 -8.61 -5.80 6.27
CA VAL A 219 -8.35 -4.80 5.25
C VAL A 219 -9.50 -4.81 4.26
N LYS A 220 -10.05 -3.62 3.96
CA LYS A 220 -10.95 -3.41 2.85
C LYS A 220 -10.27 -2.50 1.83
N MET A 221 -10.20 -2.93 0.58
CA MET A 221 -9.61 -2.13 -0.50
C MET A 221 -10.57 -2.07 -1.67
N LYS A 222 -10.59 -0.93 -2.36
CA LYS A 222 -11.22 -0.77 -3.66
C LYS A 222 -10.13 -0.65 -4.71
N ILE A 223 -10.17 -1.52 -5.72
CA ILE A 223 -9.10 -1.67 -6.71
C ILE A 223 -9.70 -1.58 -8.10
N LYS A 224 -9.05 -0.78 -8.95
CA LYS A 224 -9.36 -0.66 -10.37
C LYS A 224 -8.30 -1.42 -11.17
N LEU A 225 -8.73 -2.36 -12.00
CA LEU A 225 -7.89 -2.95 -13.04
C LEU A 225 -8.01 -2.08 -14.28
N LEU A 226 -6.90 -1.52 -14.73
CA LEU A 226 -6.82 -0.56 -15.83
C LEU A 226 -5.99 -1.16 -16.97
N LYS A 227 -6.30 -0.74 -18.19
CA LYS A 227 -5.43 -0.95 -19.35
C LYS A 227 -5.46 0.29 -20.22
N ASN A 228 -4.29 0.69 -20.67
CA ASN A 228 -4.14 1.78 -21.61
C ASN A 228 -4.63 1.36 -23.01
N VAL A 229 -5.51 2.16 -23.58
CA VAL A 229 -6.10 1.97 -24.90
C VAL A 229 -5.91 3.25 -25.71
N ASP A 230 -5.58 3.08 -26.99
CA ASP A 230 -5.51 4.19 -27.92
C ASP A 230 -6.92 4.61 -28.32
N VAL A 231 -7.25 5.87 -28.08
CA VAL A 231 -8.54 6.48 -28.37
C VAL A 231 -8.33 7.58 -29.39
N TYR A 232 -9.06 7.50 -30.49
CA TYR A 232 -9.10 8.58 -31.48
C TYR A 232 -10.08 9.64 -31.03
N ILE A 233 -9.60 10.87 -30.84
CA ILE A 233 -10.40 12.05 -30.58
C ILE A 233 -10.56 12.80 -31.91
N PRO A 234 -11.76 12.81 -32.51
CA PRO A 234 -12.01 13.56 -33.72
C PRO A 234 -12.02 15.06 -33.44
N THR A 235 -11.72 15.86 -34.45
CA THR A 235 -11.89 17.31 -34.41
C THR A 235 -13.38 17.68 -34.44
N ASN A 236 -13.80 18.60 -33.57
CA ASN A 236 -15.09 19.26 -33.74
C ASN A 236 -15.05 20.06 -35.05
N LYS A 237 -15.93 19.69 -35.99
CA LYS A 237 -16.20 20.48 -37.20
C LYS A 237 -17.01 21.71 -36.86
#